data_AF-A0A0U5GDY6-F1
#
_entry.id   AF-A0A0U5GDY6-F1
#
_cell.length_a   1.000
_cell.length_b   1.000
_cell.length_c   1.000
_cell.angle_alpha   90.00
_cell.angle_beta   90.00
_cell.angle_gamma   90.00
#
_symmetry.space_group_name_H-M   'P 1'
#
loop_
_entity.id
_entity.type
_entity.pdbx_description
1 polymer ?
#
loop_
_entity_poly.entity_id
_entity_poly.type
_entity_poly.pdbx_seq_one_letter_code
_entity_poly.pdbx_strand_id
1 'polypeptide(L)'
;MGKVAELIKADLSTPESISKGGPQPLQDIFKDDKLAKQVLNASKRASKKRAAPAEATTPASHKRSKASAPVDTATPFAIERALALPVSNATEEELSTIVLSTNRAPLVLAFAVCVLRYTMPEQPISSRLSLAQAVVSANSRSKAFSLGLEIEQALEEEAWGEGQPTVSVLGRTIKVLKRWDYNPREGQSAQDFLPEEATIDGILGGLPPDHSEPAPPIWGIDVQATKRVHGSQTKERQETSLPIHMPESARSYLVKSFINASSETTKQSKRSKKRDHIEIEAEKEACVGHLLRAIDLVCRSWASILSKDDLDRRAWAWYVHVRPSIKNGVEGWGEKGAVKLAQILALKRQ
;
A
#
# COMPACT_ATOMS: atom_id res chain seq x y z
N MET A 1 -18.59 -17.21 34.04
CA MET A 1 -19.76 -16.98 34.90
C MET A 1 -19.66 -17.65 36.29
N GLY A 2 -18.63 -18.44 36.61
CA GLY A 2 -18.63 -19.30 37.80
C GLY A 2 -18.42 -18.65 39.18
N LYS A 3 -18.07 -17.35 39.27
CA LYS A 3 -17.71 -16.68 40.54
C LYS A 3 -18.58 -15.45 40.87
N VAL A 4 -19.68 -15.26 40.13
CA VAL A 4 -20.57 -14.10 40.29
C VAL A 4 -21.30 -14.12 41.63
N ALA A 5 -21.75 -15.29 42.10
CA ALA A 5 -22.42 -15.42 43.39
C ALA A 5 -21.50 -15.09 44.59
N GLU A 6 -20.21 -15.43 44.49
CA GLU A 6 -19.21 -15.13 45.52
C GLU A 6 -18.87 -13.63 45.58
N LEU A 7 -18.84 -12.95 44.42
CA LEU A 7 -18.67 -11.50 44.34
C LEU A 7 -19.87 -10.72 44.89
N ILE A 8 -21.09 -11.18 44.63
CA ILE A 8 -22.31 -10.59 45.20
C ILE A 8 -22.34 -10.76 46.71
N LYS A 9 -21.93 -11.94 47.22
CA LYS A 9 -21.87 -12.20 48.67
C LYS A 9 -20.83 -11.33 49.40
N ALA A 10 -19.84 -10.79 48.69
CA ALA A 10 -18.81 -9.91 49.22
C ALA A 10 -19.11 -8.40 48.99
N ASP A 11 -20.33 -8.03 48.59
CA ASP A 11 -20.75 -6.67 48.21
C ASP A 11 -19.93 -6.04 47.06
N LEU A 12 -19.28 -6.89 46.25
CA LEU A 12 -18.49 -6.52 45.07
C LEU A 12 -19.33 -6.66 43.78
N SER A 13 -20.57 -6.18 43.82
CA SER A 13 -21.54 -6.30 42.72
C SER A 13 -21.39 -5.22 41.64
N THR A 14 -20.63 -4.14 41.89
CA THR A 14 -20.44 -3.04 40.93
C THR A 14 -18.96 -2.79 40.62
N PRO A 15 -18.60 -2.36 39.40
CA PRO A 15 -17.22 -2.02 39.05
C PRO A 15 -16.62 -0.94 39.98
N GLU A 16 -17.46 -0.05 40.50
CA GLU A 16 -17.05 1.00 41.43
C GLU A 16 -16.68 0.43 42.80
N SER A 17 -17.47 -0.50 43.35
CA SER A 17 -17.14 -1.17 44.61
C SER A 17 -15.89 -2.05 44.48
N ILE A 18 -15.73 -2.77 43.36
CA ILE A 18 -14.52 -3.57 43.06
C ILE A 18 -13.28 -2.67 42.96
N SER A 19 -13.39 -1.47 42.39
CA SER A 19 -12.25 -0.56 42.24
C SER A 19 -11.75 0.02 43.57
N LYS A 20 -12.63 0.14 44.58
CA LYS A 20 -12.35 0.71 45.90
C LYS A 20 -11.97 -0.37 46.94
N GLY A 21 -12.41 -1.61 46.76
CA GLY A 21 -12.24 -2.71 47.72
C GLY A 21 -10.84 -3.34 47.85
N GLY A 22 -9.83 -2.86 47.12
CA GLY A 22 -8.45 -3.40 47.20
C GLY A 22 -8.29 -4.83 46.66
N PRO A 23 -7.05 -5.36 46.58
CA PRO A 23 -6.79 -6.67 45.95
C PRO A 23 -7.05 -7.88 46.86
N GLN A 24 -7.08 -7.70 48.18
CA GLN A 24 -7.20 -8.79 49.16
C GLN A 24 -8.52 -9.58 49.06
N PRO A 25 -9.71 -8.93 48.99
CA PRO A 25 -10.98 -9.67 48.87
C PRO A 25 -11.11 -10.42 47.55
N LEU A 26 -10.48 -9.92 46.48
CA LEU A 26 -10.45 -10.59 45.18
C LEU A 26 -9.48 -11.78 45.16
N GLN A 27 -8.38 -11.70 45.90
CA GLN A 27 -7.45 -12.83 46.05
C GLN A 27 -8.10 -14.00 46.80
N ASP A 28 -8.90 -13.72 47.82
CA ASP A 28 -9.61 -14.76 48.58
C ASP A 28 -10.69 -15.49 47.74
N ILE A 29 -11.37 -14.76 46.85
CA ILE A 29 -12.44 -15.29 45.98
C ILE A 29 -11.87 -16.08 44.79
N PHE A 30 -10.84 -15.53 44.14
CA PHE A 30 -10.28 -16.13 42.92
C PHE A 30 -9.15 -17.11 43.19
N LYS A 31 -8.52 -17.06 44.39
CA LYS A 31 -7.34 -17.86 44.78
C LYS A 31 -6.19 -17.79 43.77
N ASP A 32 -6.18 -16.78 42.92
CA ASP A 32 -5.18 -16.49 41.90
C ASP A 32 -4.92 -14.98 41.85
N ASP A 33 -3.68 -14.60 42.17
CA ASP A 33 -3.21 -13.23 42.25
C ASP A 33 -3.21 -12.50 40.89
N LYS A 34 -3.00 -13.23 39.78
CA LYS A 34 -2.99 -12.63 38.44
C LYS A 34 -4.41 -12.26 38.00
N LEU A 35 -5.37 -13.15 38.22
CA LEU A 35 -6.78 -12.93 37.92
C LEU A 35 -7.36 -11.81 38.79
N ALA A 36 -7.04 -11.77 40.09
CA ALA A 36 -7.47 -10.70 40.99
C ALA A 36 -6.97 -9.31 40.52
N LYS A 37 -5.70 -9.21 40.11
CA LYS A 37 -5.13 -7.97 39.56
C LYS A 37 -5.74 -7.57 38.23
N GLN A 38 -6.05 -8.53 37.36
CA GLN A 38 -6.69 -8.27 36.07
C GLN A 38 -8.12 -7.73 36.25
N VAL A 39 -8.91 -8.33 37.15
CA VAL A 39 -10.27 -7.89 37.48
C VAL A 39 -10.26 -6.49 38.12
N LEU A 40 -9.32 -6.22 39.04
CA LEU A 40 -9.17 -4.88 39.65
C LEU A 40 -8.76 -3.80 38.63
N ASN A 41 -7.91 -4.13 37.67
CA ASN A 41 -7.52 -3.19 36.62
C ASN A 41 -8.64 -2.96 35.59
N ALA A 42 -9.43 -4.00 35.29
CA ALA A 42 -10.60 -3.88 34.44
C ALA A 42 -11.70 -3.02 35.10
N SER A 43 -11.96 -3.22 36.40
CA SER A 43 -12.93 -2.43 37.15
C SER A 43 -12.52 -0.96 37.28
N LYS A 44 -11.23 -0.66 37.54
CA LYS A 44 -10.72 0.72 37.52
C LYS A 44 -10.89 1.43 36.17
N ARG A 45 -10.80 0.69 35.06
CA ARG A 45 -11.03 1.25 33.71
C ARG A 45 -12.52 1.51 33.46
N ALA A 46 -13.39 0.63 33.95
CA ALA A 46 -14.84 0.77 33.81
C ALA A 46 -15.43 1.88 34.71
N SER A 47 -14.87 2.08 35.92
CA SER A 47 -15.34 3.09 36.89
C SER A 47 -14.91 4.52 36.55
N LYS A 48 -13.92 4.70 35.66
CA LYS A 48 -13.48 6.02 35.20
C LYS A 48 -14.37 6.53 34.07
N LYS A 49 -15.63 6.86 34.39
CA LYS A 49 -16.50 7.64 33.48
C LYS A 49 -15.81 8.99 33.20
N ARG A 50 -15.53 9.28 31.93
CA ARG A 50 -15.12 10.62 31.46
C ARG A 50 -16.30 11.57 31.69
N ALA A 51 -16.22 12.36 32.76
CA ALA A 51 -16.98 13.60 32.85
C ALA A 51 -16.40 14.60 31.85
N ALA A 52 -17.25 15.20 31.02
CA ALA A 52 -16.87 16.32 30.17
C ALA A 52 -16.69 17.58 31.04
N PRO A 53 -15.60 18.35 30.92
CA PRO A 53 -15.53 19.69 31.48
C PRO A 53 -15.61 20.76 30.38
N ALA A 54 -16.42 21.77 30.68
CA ALA A 54 -16.42 23.07 30.04
C ALA A 54 -15.10 23.83 30.31
N GLU A 55 -14.77 24.71 29.36
CA GLU A 55 -13.85 25.87 29.37
C GLU A 55 -12.85 26.03 30.54
N ALA A 56 -11.56 26.00 30.20
CA ALA A 56 -10.63 27.15 30.24
C ALA A 56 -9.15 26.74 30.41
N THR A 57 -8.33 27.15 29.43
CA THR A 57 -6.90 27.54 29.50
C THR A 57 -5.84 26.65 30.17
N THR A 58 -5.10 25.89 29.34
CA THR A 58 -3.63 25.95 29.08
C THR A 58 -3.12 24.57 28.59
N PRO A 59 -2.32 24.47 27.50
CA PRO A 59 -1.93 23.17 26.97
C PRO A 59 -0.58 22.70 27.55
N ALA A 60 -0.59 21.60 28.30
CA ALA A 60 0.61 20.82 28.60
C ALA A 60 0.75 19.67 27.59
N SER A 61 1.96 19.52 27.08
CA SER A 61 2.33 18.75 25.90
C SER A 61 2.30 17.22 26.12
N HIS A 62 1.43 16.55 25.37
CA HIS A 62 1.58 15.12 25.10
C HIS A 62 1.86 14.90 23.63
N LYS A 63 3.07 14.37 23.35
CA LYS A 63 3.55 13.89 22.05
C LYS A 63 2.49 12.96 21.42
N ARG A 64 1.63 13.53 20.58
CA ARG A 64 0.91 12.79 19.55
C ARG A 64 1.90 12.51 18.43
N SER A 65 2.03 11.24 18.07
CA SER A 65 2.54 10.83 16.77
C SER A 65 1.84 11.66 15.70
N LYS A 66 2.64 12.20 14.78
CA LYS A 66 2.26 13.12 13.72
C LYS A 66 1.17 12.48 12.85
N ALA A 67 -0.09 12.68 13.23
CA ALA A 67 -1.22 12.55 12.34
C ALA A 67 -1.03 13.62 11.26
N SER A 68 -1.00 13.18 10.01
CA SER A 68 -1.00 14.04 8.83
C SER A 68 -2.09 15.10 8.96
N ALA A 69 -1.74 16.34 8.64
CA ALA A 69 -2.66 17.46 8.52
C ALA A 69 -3.84 17.09 7.60
N PRO A 70 -5.02 17.74 7.76
CA PRO A 70 -6.17 17.48 6.89
C PRO A 70 -5.78 17.82 5.44
N VAL A 71 -6.19 16.94 4.53
CA VAL A 71 -5.81 16.90 3.11
C VAL A 71 -6.44 18.06 2.28
N ASP A 72 -7.27 18.90 2.90
CA ASP A 72 -8.17 19.82 2.21
C ASP A 72 -7.54 21.13 1.66
N THR A 73 -6.22 21.29 1.67
CA THR A 73 -5.55 22.49 1.13
C THR A 73 -4.50 22.23 0.06
N ALA A 74 -4.22 20.97 -0.27
CA ALA A 74 -3.26 20.63 -1.32
C ALA A 74 -3.93 20.66 -2.70
N THR A 75 -3.37 21.41 -3.64
CA THR A 75 -3.85 21.42 -5.03
C THR A 75 -3.62 20.04 -5.68
N PRO A 76 -4.46 19.62 -6.65
CA PRO A 76 -4.24 18.39 -7.41
C PRO A 76 -2.82 18.23 -7.94
N PHE A 77 -2.23 19.31 -8.48
CA PHE A 77 -0.83 19.31 -8.94
C PHE A 77 0.16 18.99 -7.81
N ALA A 78 -0.02 19.57 -6.63
CA ALA A 78 0.85 19.30 -5.48
C ALA A 78 0.75 17.84 -5.01
N ILE A 79 -0.46 17.26 -5.06
CA ILE A 79 -0.72 15.86 -4.73
C ILE A 79 0.02 14.94 -5.71
N GLU A 80 -0.13 15.15 -7.02
CA GLU A 80 0.54 14.33 -8.04
C GLU A 80 2.06 14.46 -7.96
N ARG A 81 2.57 15.67 -7.70
CA ARG A 81 4.02 15.89 -7.50
C ARG A 81 4.55 15.14 -6.29
N ALA A 82 3.82 15.11 -5.18
CA ALA A 82 4.21 14.37 -3.98
C ALA A 82 4.26 12.84 -4.22
N LEU A 83 3.51 12.36 -5.21
CA LEU A 83 3.47 10.94 -5.60
C LEU A 83 4.56 10.54 -6.60
N ALA A 84 5.41 11.47 -7.05
CA ALA A 84 6.50 11.19 -7.98
C ALA A 84 7.40 10.05 -7.46
N LEU A 85 7.77 9.16 -8.39
CA LEU A 85 8.62 8.01 -8.11
C LEU A 85 10.11 8.37 -8.26
N PRO A 86 11.02 7.68 -7.52
CA PRO A 86 12.45 7.89 -7.68
C PRO A 86 12.91 7.64 -9.11
N VAL A 87 13.76 8.54 -9.62
CA VAL A 87 14.37 8.43 -10.95
C VAL A 87 15.84 8.05 -10.79
N SER A 88 16.38 7.33 -11.77
CA SER A 88 17.80 7.01 -11.84
C SER A 88 18.34 7.29 -13.24
N ASN A 89 19.53 7.89 -13.28
CA ASN A 89 20.29 8.20 -14.50
C ASN A 89 21.43 7.21 -14.74
N ALA A 90 21.46 6.10 -14.00
CA ALA A 90 22.47 5.07 -14.15
C ALA A 90 22.48 4.53 -15.59
N THR A 91 23.67 4.24 -16.12
CA THR A 91 23.83 3.69 -17.46
C THR A 91 23.38 2.22 -17.49
N GLU A 92 23.20 1.67 -18.68
CA GLU A 92 22.79 0.27 -18.84
C GLU A 92 23.85 -0.70 -18.27
N GLU A 93 25.12 -0.36 -18.42
CA GLU A 93 26.25 -1.13 -17.88
C GLU A 93 26.19 -1.12 -16.35
N GLU A 94 26.00 0.04 -15.73
CA GLU A 94 25.86 0.17 -14.28
C GLU A 94 24.66 -0.64 -13.77
N LEU A 95 23.49 -0.46 -14.40
CA LEU A 95 22.28 -1.19 -14.05
C LEU A 95 22.47 -2.71 -14.16
N SER A 96 23.18 -3.20 -15.17
CA SER A 96 23.39 -4.64 -15.39
C SER A 96 24.11 -5.33 -14.22
N THR A 97 24.93 -4.59 -13.46
CA THR A 97 25.67 -5.13 -12.30
C THR A 97 24.82 -5.25 -11.04
N ILE A 98 23.66 -4.58 -10.99
CA ILE A 98 22.86 -4.45 -9.78
C ILE A 98 21.97 -5.69 -9.57
N VAL A 99 21.99 -6.19 -8.34
CA VAL A 99 21.09 -7.25 -7.87
C VAL A 99 20.30 -6.74 -6.68
N LEU A 100 18.97 -6.79 -6.78
CA LEU A 100 18.04 -6.36 -5.74
C LEU A 100 17.45 -7.58 -5.02
N SER A 101 17.04 -7.40 -3.77
CA SER A 101 16.28 -8.38 -3.00
C SER A 101 14.89 -7.84 -2.71
N THR A 102 13.85 -8.57 -3.11
CA THR A 102 12.45 -8.15 -2.89
C THR A 102 11.48 -9.33 -2.91
N ASN A 103 10.24 -9.09 -2.48
CA ASN A 103 9.13 -10.01 -2.63
C ASN A 103 8.58 -9.95 -4.07
N ARG A 104 7.79 -10.96 -4.46
CA ARG A 104 7.12 -10.97 -5.76
C ARG A 104 6.12 -9.82 -5.97
N ALA A 105 5.36 -9.46 -4.94
CA ALA A 105 4.30 -8.44 -5.03
C ALA A 105 4.82 -7.02 -5.32
N PRO A 106 5.82 -6.49 -4.61
CA PRO A 106 6.45 -5.21 -4.96
C PRO A 106 7.02 -5.18 -6.38
N LEU A 107 7.56 -6.30 -6.88
CA LEU A 107 8.04 -6.37 -8.25
C LEU A 107 6.89 -6.29 -9.27
N VAL A 108 5.76 -6.97 -9.02
CA VAL A 108 4.54 -6.78 -9.86
C VAL A 108 4.11 -5.33 -9.85
N LEU A 109 4.10 -4.69 -8.69
CA LEU A 109 3.72 -3.29 -8.55
C LEU A 109 4.61 -2.38 -9.41
N ALA A 110 5.93 -2.59 -9.38
CA ALA A 110 6.87 -1.81 -10.19
C ALA A 110 6.64 -2.02 -11.70
N PHE A 111 6.46 -3.27 -12.14
CA PHE A 111 6.12 -3.57 -13.54
C PHE A 111 4.82 -2.89 -13.97
N ALA A 112 3.76 -3.01 -13.18
CA ALA A 112 2.47 -2.43 -13.49
C ALA A 112 2.54 -0.90 -13.64
N VAL A 113 3.19 -0.19 -12.73
CA VAL A 113 3.30 1.28 -12.82
C VAL A 113 4.09 1.72 -14.06
N CYS A 114 5.20 1.03 -14.37
CA CYS A 114 6.01 1.32 -15.55
C CYS A 114 5.25 1.05 -16.86
N VAL A 115 4.57 -0.09 -16.95
CA VAL A 115 3.82 -0.47 -18.16
C VAL A 115 2.64 0.45 -18.39
N LEU A 116 1.92 0.82 -17.32
CA LEU A 116 0.81 1.77 -17.38
C LEU A 116 1.22 3.13 -17.94
N ARG A 117 2.49 3.55 -17.81
CA ARG A 117 2.99 4.77 -18.46
C ARG A 117 2.88 4.71 -19.99
N TYR A 118 2.95 3.52 -20.58
CA TYR A 118 2.89 3.31 -22.03
C TYR A 118 1.51 2.87 -22.50
N THR A 119 0.80 2.09 -21.70
CA THR A 119 -0.53 1.57 -22.07
C THR A 119 -1.64 2.56 -21.77
N MET A 120 -1.49 3.35 -20.70
CA MET A 120 -2.43 4.39 -20.27
C MET A 120 -1.68 5.71 -19.95
N PRO A 121 -0.97 6.29 -20.94
CA PRO A 121 -0.16 7.49 -20.75
C PRO A 121 -0.98 8.68 -20.25
N GLU A 122 -2.27 8.75 -20.58
CA GLU A 122 -3.19 9.80 -20.14
C GLU A 122 -3.45 9.79 -18.62
N GLN A 123 -3.19 8.68 -17.95
CA GLN A 123 -3.44 8.55 -16.52
C GLN A 123 -2.31 9.17 -15.69
N PRO A 124 -2.63 10.02 -14.69
CA PRO A 124 -1.63 10.57 -13.78
C PRO A 124 -1.01 9.49 -12.90
N ILE A 125 0.07 9.83 -12.19
CA ILE A 125 0.81 8.87 -11.37
C ILE A 125 -0.05 8.31 -10.24
N SER A 126 -0.96 9.10 -9.66
CA SER A 126 -1.92 8.62 -8.65
C SER A 126 -2.80 7.50 -9.19
N SER A 127 -3.35 7.67 -10.38
CA SER A 127 -4.17 6.68 -11.07
C SER A 127 -3.36 5.41 -11.37
N ARG A 128 -2.15 5.57 -11.91
CA ARG A 128 -1.29 4.42 -12.23
C ARG A 128 -0.87 3.63 -10.98
N LEU A 129 -0.54 4.30 -9.89
CA LEU A 129 -0.23 3.66 -8.61
C LEU A 129 -1.43 2.92 -8.02
N SER A 130 -2.62 3.53 -8.07
CA SER A 130 -3.87 2.91 -7.61
C SER A 130 -4.21 1.64 -8.41
N LEU A 131 -4.16 1.72 -9.74
CA LEU A 131 -4.39 0.57 -10.62
C LEU A 131 -3.36 -0.54 -10.40
N ALA A 132 -2.09 -0.19 -10.29
CA ALA A 132 -1.02 -1.14 -10.05
C ALA A 132 -1.21 -1.89 -8.72
N GLN A 133 -1.65 -1.20 -7.67
CA GLN A 133 -1.98 -1.82 -6.39
C GLN A 133 -3.20 -2.75 -6.50
N ALA A 134 -4.20 -2.40 -7.30
CA ALA A 134 -5.33 -3.27 -7.59
C ALA A 134 -4.90 -4.58 -8.27
N VAL A 135 -3.95 -4.52 -9.21
CA VAL A 135 -3.34 -5.70 -9.85
C VAL A 135 -2.62 -6.58 -8.84
N VAL A 136 -1.85 -5.98 -7.92
CA VAL A 136 -1.16 -6.73 -6.85
C VAL A 136 -2.17 -7.42 -5.93
N SER A 137 -3.22 -6.72 -5.52
CA SER A 137 -4.30 -7.27 -4.71
C SER A 137 -4.99 -8.45 -5.41
N ALA A 138 -5.35 -8.29 -6.69
CA ALA A 138 -5.95 -9.36 -7.50
C ALA A 138 -5.02 -10.58 -7.63
N ASN A 139 -3.72 -10.38 -7.86
CA ASN A 139 -2.76 -11.48 -7.96
C ASN A 139 -2.53 -12.20 -6.62
N SER A 140 -2.46 -11.45 -5.52
CA SER A 140 -2.34 -12.02 -4.17
C SER A 140 -3.54 -12.90 -3.83
N ARG A 141 -4.76 -12.49 -4.21
CA ARG A 141 -5.99 -13.26 -4.01
C ARG A 141 -6.04 -14.53 -4.84
N SER A 142 -5.78 -14.44 -6.16
CA SER A 142 -5.68 -15.64 -6.99
C SER A 142 -4.68 -16.65 -6.43
N LYS A 143 -3.60 -16.16 -5.80
CA LYS A 143 -2.63 -17.01 -5.12
C LYS A 143 -3.14 -17.57 -3.78
N ALA A 144 -3.87 -16.79 -2.99
CA ALA A 144 -4.56 -17.23 -1.77
C ALA A 144 -5.49 -18.40 -2.04
N PHE A 145 -6.35 -18.24 -3.06
CA PHE A 145 -7.28 -19.26 -3.52
C PHE A 145 -6.54 -20.51 -4.01
N SER A 146 -5.51 -20.35 -4.85
CA SER A 146 -4.71 -21.48 -5.35
C SER A 146 -3.96 -22.24 -4.23
N LEU A 147 -3.75 -21.62 -3.07
CA LEU A 147 -3.12 -22.24 -1.91
C LEU A 147 -4.14 -22.75 -0.87
N GLY A 148 -5.44 -22.62 -1.15
CA GLY A 148 -6.51 -23.04 -0.25
C GLY A 148 -6.61 -22.21 1.03
N LEU A 149 -6.00 -21.03 1.08
CA LEU A 149 -6.09 -20.13 2.25
C LEU A 149 -7.41 -19.35 2.28
N GLU A 150 -8.04 -19.18 1.11
CA GLU A 150 -9.37 -18.60 0.97
C GLU A 150 -10.29 -19.64 0.33
N ILE A 151 -11.39 -19.96 1.03
CA ILE A 151 -12.32 -21.05 0.68
C ILE A 151 -13.60 -20.49 -0.01
N GLU A 152 -13.87 -19.18 0.11
CA GLU A 152 -15.14 -18.58 -0.36
C GLU A 152 -15.05 -17.83 -1.70
N GLN A 153 -15.64 -18.48 -2.71
CA GLN A 153 -16.45 -17.97 -3.83
C GLN A 153 -15.89 -16.83 -4.71
N ALA A 154 -15.15 -17.23 -5.75
CA ALA A 154 -14.89 -16.42 -6.94
C ALA A 154 -16.18 -15.84 -7.59
N LEU A 155 -17.33 -16.50 -7.43
CA LEU A 155 -18.64 -16.06 -7.94
C LEU A 155 -19.21 -14.84 -7.18
N GLU A 156 -18.99 -14.73 -5.87
CA GLU A 156 -19.37 -13.51 -5.14
C GLU A 156 -18.47 -12.34 -5.50
N GLU A 157 -17.19 -12.58 -5.81
CA GLU A 157 -16.25 -11.53 -6.21
C GLU A 157 -16.61 -10.88 -7.55
N GLU A 158 -17.17 -11.65 -8.50
CA GLU A 158 -17.71 -11.11 -9.74
C GLU A 158 -18.90 -10.17 -9.47
N ALA A 159 -19.75 -10.50 -8.49
CA ALA A 159 -20.88 -9.67 -8.09
C ALA A 159 -20.48 -8.33 -7.42
N TRP A 160 -19.38 -8.30 -6.66
CA TRP A 160 -18.94 -7.10 -5.93
C TRP A 160 -18.35 -6.02 -6.84
N GLY A 161 -19.14 -4.99 -7.14
CA GLY A 161 -18.78 -3.93 -8.08
C GLY A 161 -19.26 -4.20 -9.51
N GLU A 162 -20.28 -5.04 -9.69
CA GLU A 162 -21.07 -5.08 -10.92
C GLU A 162 -21.53 -3.67 -11.33
N GLY A 163 -21.53 -3.40 -12.64
CA GLY A 163 -21.86 -2.10 -13.22
C GLY A 163 -20.74 -1.05 -13.15
N GLN A 164 -19.64 -1.31 -12.43
CA GLN A 164 -18.47 -0.43 -12.47
C GLN A 164 -17.69 -0.62 -13.77
N PRO A 165 -17.09 0.45 -14.33
CA PRO A 165 -16.21 0.32 -15.48
C PRO A 165 -15.01 -0.57 -15.12
N THR A 166 -14.50 -1.29 -16.12
CA THR A 166 -13.34 -2.16 -15.97
C THR A 166 -12.26 -1.80 -16.97
N VAL A 167 -11.01 -2.05 -16.58
CA VAL A 167 -9.84 -1.91 -17.44
C VAL A 167 -8.95 -3.13 -17.31
N SER A 168 -8.24 -3.51 -18.38
CA SER A 168 -7.25 -4.58 -18.35
C SER A 168 -5.87 -4.01 -18.02
N VAL A 169 -5.20 -4.57 -17.02
CA VAL A 169 -3.82 -4.23 -16.66
C VAL A 169 -3.04 -5.50 -16.32
N LEU A 170 -1.91 -5.72 -16.99
CA LEU A 170 -1.10 -6.93 -16.95
C LEU A 170 -1.93 -8.22 -17.08
N GLY A 171 -2.88 -8.22 -18.03
CA GLY A 171 -3.81 -9.33 -18.27
C GLY A 171 -4.83 -9.58 -17.15
N ARG A 172 -5.02 -8.63 -16.23
CA ARG A 172 -6.06 -8.69 -15.18
C ARG A 172 -7.13 -7.64 -15.41
N THR A 173 -8.39 -8.04 -15.26
CA THR A 173 -9.52 -7.11 -15.28
C THR A 173 -9.66 -6.44 -13.91
N ILE A 174 -9.55 -5.12 -13.88
CA ILE A 174 -9.62 -4.30 -12.67
C ILE A 174 -10.87 -3.42 -12.73
N LYS A 175 -11.67 -3.44 -11.66
CA LYS A 175 -12.83 -2.54 -11.48
C LYS A 175 -12.32 -1.15 -11.10
N VAL A 176 -12.82 -0.11 -11.76
CA VAL A 176 -12.31 1.25 -11.60
C VAL A 176 -13.40 2.26 -11.30
N LEU A 177 -12.99 3.37 -10.66
CA LEU A 177 -13.81 4.53 -10.37
C LEU A 177 -13.27 5.74 -11.14
N LYS A 178 -14.10 6.38 -11.96
CA LYS A 178 -13.74 7.59 -12.74
C LYS A 178 -13.79 8.84 -11.87
N ARG A 179 -12.83 9.74 -12.05
CA ARG A 179 -12.70 11.02 -11.35
C ARG A 179 -12.99 12.16 -12.33
N TRP A 180 -14.28 12.42 -12.56
CA TRP A 180 -14.73 13.39 -13.57
C TRP A 180 -14.22 14.81 -13.32
N ASP A 181 -14.20 15.24 -12.05
CA ASP A 181 -13.83 16.61 -11.67
C ASP A 181 -12.37 16.74 -11.21
N TYR A 182 -11.52 15.77 -11.54
CA TYR A 182 -10.11 15.81 -11.13
C TYR A 182 -9.19 16.20 -12.28
N ASN A 183 -8.56 17.37 -12.16
CA ASN A 183 -7.52 17.81 -13.08
C ASN A 183 -6.13 17.76 -12.41
N PRO A 184 -5.24 16.82 -12.82
CA PRO A 184 -3.87 16.71 -12.29
C PRO A 184 -3.04 18.00 -12.40
N ARG A 185 -3.37 18.90 -13.32
CA ARG A 185 -2.65 20.15 -13.58
C ARG A 185 -3.20 21.34 -12.78
N GLU A 186 -4.30 21.16 -12.06
CA GLU A 186 -4.91 22.23 -11.29
C GLU A 186 -3.98 22.69 -10.17
N GLY A 187 -3.77 24.01 -10.10
CA GLY A 187 -2.84 24.64 -9.15
C GLY A 187 -1.37 24.60 -9.57
N GLN A 188 -1.06 24.27 -10.83
CA GLN A 188 0.29 24.41 -11.39
C GLN A 188 0.64 25.89 -11.61
N SER A 189 1.78 26.34 -11.11
CA SER A 189 2.31 27.69 -11.39
C SER A 189 3.28 27.67 -12.58
N ALA A 190 3.45 28.80 -13.27
CA ALA A 190 4.40 28.95 -14.38
C ALA A 190 5.88 28.80 -13.96
N GLN A 191 6.17 28.80 -12.65
CA GLN A 191 7.51 28.65 -12.09
C GLN A 191 7.81 27.22 -11.62
N ASP A 192 6.83 26.31 -11.64
CA ASP A 192 7.02 24.90 -11.29
C ASP A 192 7.72 24.15 -12.44
N PHE A 193 9.00 24.46 -12.69
CA PHE A 193 9.86 23.68 -13.58
C PHE A 193 10.27 22.38 -12.90
N LEU A 194 9.87 21.25 -13.49
CA LEU A 194 10.26 19.90 -13.05
C LEU A 194 11.56 19.48 -13.76
N PRO A 195 12.42 18.65 -13.14
CA PRO A 195 13.60 18.10 -13.79
C PRO A 195 13.21 17.29 -15.05
N GLU A 196 13.91 17.51 -16.17
CA GLU A 196 13.64 16.92 -17.51
C GLU A 196 13.46 15.40 -17.52
N GLU A 197 14.04 14.69 -16.55
CA GLU A 197 14.05 13.22 -16.50
C GLU A 197 12.74 12.63 -15.93
N ALA A 198 12.03 13.39 -15.10
CA ALA A 198 10.65 13.12 -14.75
C ALA A 198 9.75 13.92 -15.69
N THR A 199 9.68 13.50 -16.96
CA THR A 199 8.82 14.15 -17.96
C THR A 199 7.46 14.44 -17.32
N ILE A 200 7.00 15.68 -17.38
CA ILE A 200 5.76 16.16 -16.75
C ILE A 200 4.59 15.18 -17.00
N ASP A 201 4.54 14.61 -18.21
CA ASP A 201 3.55 13.60 -18.62
C ASP A 201 3.63 12.28 -17.81
N GLY A 202 4.84 11.92 -17.38
CA GLY A 202 5.10 10.79 -16.50
C GLY A 202 4.62 11.00 -15.06
N ILE A 203 4.23 12.21 -14.66
CA ILE A 203 3.62 12.51 -13.36
C ILE A 203 2.14 12.88 -13.54
N LEU A 204 1.82 13.79 -14.46
CA LEU A 204 0.49 14.37 -14.63
C LEU A 204 -0.41 13.63 -15.64
N GLY A 205 0.14 12.65 -16.36
CA GLY A 205 -0.50 12.02 -17.51
C GLY A 205 -0.33 12.86 -18.78
N GLY A 206 -0.12 12.22 -19.93
CA GLY A 206 0.01 12.88 -21.22
C GLY A 206 -1.30 13.57 -21.64
N LEU A 207 -1.18 14.75 -22.27
CA LEU A 207 -2.32 15.38 -22.95
C LEU A 207 -2.62 14.63 -24.26
N PRO A 208 -3.90 14.44 -24.61
CA PRO A 208 -4.24 13.91 -25.91
C PRO A 208 -3.71 14.84 -27.02
N PRO A 209 -3.22 14.28 -28.14
CA PRO A 209 -2.69 15.07 -29.25
C PRO A 209 -3.79 15.85 -30.00
N ASP A 210 -5.03 15.37 -29.97
CA ASP A 210 -6.20 16.07 -30.49
C ASP A 210 -6.97 16.73 -29.34
N HIS A 211 -7.55 17.92 -29.58
CA HIS A 211 -8.36 18.72 -28.66
C HIS A 211 -9.63 18.04 -28.09
N SER A 212 -9.72 16.71 -28.14
CA SER A 212 -10.70 15.89 -27.42
C SER A 212 -10.55 16.06 -25.90
N GLU A 213 -11.67 16.03 -25.18
CA GLU A 213 -11.64 16.01 -23.71
C GLU A 213 -10.82 14.82 -23.21
N PRO A 214 -9.83 15.03 -22.32
CA PRO A 214 -9.03 13.94 -21.79
C PRO A 214 -9.93 12.98 -21.01
N ALA A 215 -9.72 11.68 -21.21
CA ALA A 215 -10.42 10.67 -20.42
C ALA A 215 -10.19 10.94 -18.92
N PRO A 216 -11.24 10.89 -18.09
CA PRO A 216 -11.11 11.25 -16.68
C PRO A 216 -10.12 10.30 -15.99
N PRO A 217 -9.28 10.80 -15.07
CA PRO A 217 -8.41 9.96 -14.26
C PRO A 217 -9.20 8.88 -13.51
N ILE A 218 -8.62 7.69 -13.36
CA ILE A 218 -9.31 6.54 -12.74
C ILE A 218 -8.60 6.03 -11.49
N TRP A 219 -9.35 5.44 -10.57
CA TRP A 219 -8.84 4.72 -9.40
C TRP A 219 -9.21 3.24 -9.45
N GLY A 220 -8.32 2.39 -8.97
CA GLY A 220 -8.63 0.97 -8.76
C GLY A 220 -9.49 0.80 -7.51
N ILE A 221 -10.65 0.16 -7.65
CA ILE A 221 -11.56 -0.13 -6.53
C ILE A 221 -10.97 -1.27 -5.69
N ASP A 222 -10.95 -1.08 -4.36
CA ASP A 222 -10.60 -2.12 -3.41
C ASP A 222 -11.82 -3.00 -3.12
N VAL A 223 -11.96 -4.07 -3.91
CA VAL A 223 -13.07 -5.04 -3.80
C VAL A 223 -13.11 -5.69 -2.40
N GLN A 224 -11.95 -5.87 -1.75
CA GLN A 224 -11.88 -6.50 -0.42
C GLN A 224 -12.36 -5.57 0.68
N ALA A 225 -11.93 -4.31 0.66
CA ALA A 225 -12.46 -3.30 1.56
C ALA A 225 -13.97 -3.10 1.32
N THR A 226 -14.43 -3.18 0.07
CA THR A 226 -15.86 -3.11 -0.27
C THR A 226 -16.65 -4.26 0.37
N LYS A 227 -16.15 -5.52 0.30
CA LYS A 227 -16.75 -6.68 0.97
C LYS A 227 -16.83 -6.49 2.49
N ARG A 228 -15.79 -5.96 3.13
CA ARG A 228 -15.75 -5.72 4.58
C ARG A 228 -16.75 -4.66 5.05
N VAL A 229 -16.90 -3.57 4.30
CA VAL A 229 -17.86 -2.50 4.63
C VAL A 229 -19.30 -3.02 4.53
N HIS A 230 -19.61 -3.86 3.53
CA HIS A 230 -20.96 -4.42 3.37
C HIS A 230 -21.24 -5.59 4.32
N GLY A 231 -20.23 -6.36 4.73
CA GLY A 231 -20.37 -7.43 5.72
C GLY A 231 -20.58 -6.95 7.16
N SER A 232 -20.22 -5.70 7.47
CA SER A 232 -20.43 -5.09 8.79
C SER A 232 -21.78 -4.37 8.83
N GLN A 233 -22.82 -5.02 9.35
CA GLN A 233 -24.17 -4.45 9.54
C GLN A 233 -24.25 -3.34 10.62
N THR A 234 -23.33 -2.40 10.66
CA THR A 234 -23.39 -1.23 11.55
C THR A 234 -23.95 -0.03 10.79
N LYS A 235 -25.24 0.26 11.04
CA LYS A 235 -26.07 1.33 10.45
C LYS A 235 -25.68 2.77 10.84
N GLU A 236 -24.40 3.07 11.07
CA GLU A 236 -23.99 4.42 11.46
C GLU A 236 -23.07 5.06 10.42
N ARG A 237 -23.69 5.98 9.65
CA ARG A 237 -23.09 7.04 8.83
C ARG A 237 -22.10 6.56 7.76
N GLN A 238 -22.65 5.92 6.72
CA GLN A 238 -21.92 5.62 5.49
C GLN A 238 -21.54 6.93 4.77
N GLU A 239 -20.26 7.28 4.78
CA GLU A 239 -19.70 8.04 3.65
C GLU A 239 -19.86 7.17 2.40
N THR A 240 -20.49 7.74 1.37
CA THR A 240 -21.00 7.07 0.17
C THR A 240 -19.91 6.73 -0.86
N SER A 241 -18.64 6.67 -0.46
CA SER A 241 -17.52 6.45 -1.39
C SER A 241 -17.09 4.99 -1.41
N LEU A 242 -17.00 4.42 -2.62
CA LEU A 242 -16.44 3.08 -2.81
C LEU A 242 -14.98 3.06 -2.33
N PRO A 243 -14.56 2.06 -1.54
CA PRO A 243 -13.16 1.91 -1.14
C PRO A 243 -12.24 1.81 -2.36
N ILE A 244 -11.15 2.58 -2.34
CA ILE A 244 -10.15 2.61 -3.42
C ILE A 244 -8.78 2.18 -2.91
N HIS A 245 -7.93 1.71 -3.82
CA HIS A 245 -6.52 1.53 -3.55
C HIS A 245 -5.79 2.87 -3.51
N MET A 246 -5.36 3.28 -2.32
CA MET A 246 -4.70 4.58 -2.09
C MET A 246 -3.30 4.62 -2.74
N PRO A 247 -3.00 5.63 -3.58
CA PRO A 247 -1.73 5.73 -4.29
C PRO A 247 -0.53 5.97 -3.36
N GLU A 248 -0.71 6.68 -2.23
CA GLU A 248 0.33 6.94 -1.23
C GLU A 248 0.83 5.64 -0.59
N SER A 249 -0.10 4.73 -0.32
CA SER A 249 0.19 3.40 0.21
C SER A 249 0.98 2.57 -0.80
N ALA A 250 0.59 2.61 -2.08
CA ALA A 250 1.29 1.91 -3.16
C ALA A 250 2.72 2.45 -3.35
N ARG A 251 2.89 3.79 -3.41
CA ARG A 251 4.20 4.45 -3.48
C ARG A 251 5.07 4.07 -2.29
N SER A 252 4.54 4.19 -1.07
CA SER A 252 5.26 3.84 0.16
C SER A 252 5.68 2.37 0.16
N TYR A 253 4.83 1.49 -0.37
CA TYR A 253 5.13 0.07 -0.48
C TYR A 253 6.27 -0.19 -1.46
N LEU A 254 6.30 0.46 -2.63
CA LEU A 254 7.42 0.39 -3.56
C LEU A 254 8.72 0.84 -2.88
N VAL A 255 8.77 2.08 -2.39
CA VAL A 255 9.98 2.67 -1.81
C VAL A 255 10.55 1.83 -0.67
N LYS A 256 9.71 1.17 0.15
CA LYS A 256 10.19 0.42 1.32
C LYS A 256 10.65 -1.01 1.02
N SER A 257 10.32 -1.56 -0.16
CA SER A 257 10.35 -3.01 -0.43
C SER A 257 11.59 -3.54 -1.15
N PHE A 258 12.47 -2.67 -1.65
CA PHE A 258 13.66 -3.09 -2.40
C PHE A 258 14.92 -2.77 -1.59
N ILE A 259 15.86 -3.71 -1.58
CA ILE A 259 17.14 -3.60 -0.88
C ILE A 259 18.21 -4.12 -1.83
N ASN A 260 19.42 -3.55 -1.79
CA ASN A 260 20.55 -4.08 -2.54
C ASN A 260 20.95 -5.45 -1.96
N ALA A 261 21.09 -6.49 -2.80
CA ALA A 261 21.42 -7.83 -2.31
C ALA A 261 22.78 -7.87 -1.57
N SER A 262 23.74 -7.03 -1.97
CA SER A 262 25.03 -6.88 -1.27
C SER A 262 24.88 -6.35 0.16
N SER A 263 23.84 -5.55 0.44
CA SER A 263 23.57 -5.01 1.77
C SER A 263 22.82 -5.99 2.67
N GLU A 264 22.17 -7.03 2.13
CA GLU A 264 21.62 -8.14 2.92
C GLU A 264 22.72 -9.08 3.44
N THR A 265 23.69 -9.46 2.60
CA THR A 265 24.81 -10.34 3.00
C THR A 265 25.69 -9.71 4.08
N THR A 266 25.82 -8.38 4.04
CA THR A 266 26.60 -7.61 5.03
C THR A 266 25.96 -7.61 6.42
N LYS A 267 24.61 -7.66 6.50
CA LYS A 267 23.88 -7.69 7.79
C LYS A 267 24.03 -9.01 8.54
N GLN A 268 24.31 -10.12 7.83
CA GLN A 268 24.48 -11.43 8.45
C GLN A 268 25.90 -11.70 8.97
N SER A 269 26.93 -11.00 8.47
CA SER A 269 28.33 -11.35 8.79
C SER A 269 29.01 -10.52 9.88
N LYS A 270 28.58 -9.29 10.22
CA LYS A 270 29.24 -8.50 11.28
C LYS A 270 28.25 -7.58 12.01
N ARG A 271 28.48 -7.37 13.33
CA ARG A 271 27.97 -6.24 14.13
C ARG A 271 28.45 -4.92 13.50
N SER A 272 27.92 -4.52 12.36
CA SER A 272 28.24 -3.24 11.74
C SER A 272 27.42 -2.14 12.42
N LYS A 273 28.09 -1.02 12.71
CA LYS A 273 27.57 0.29 13.11
C LYS A 273 26.12 0.49 12.63
N LYS A 274 25.23 0.91 13.52
CA LYS A 274 23.86 1.32 13.20
C LYS A 274 23.94 2.35 12.07
N ARG A 275 23.64 1.96 10.83
CA ARG A 275 23.52 2.89 9.70
C ARG A 275 22.41 3.87 10.01
N ASP A 276 22.58 5.10 9.57
CA ASP A 276 21.57 6.13 9.80
C ASP A 276 20.29 5.76 9.05
N HIS A 277 19.13 6.08 9.64
CA HIS A 277 17.83 5.78 9.04
C HIS A 277 17.67 6.48 7.68
N ILE A 278 18.18 7.72 7.58
CA ILE A 278 18.15 8.54 6.36
C ILE A 278 18.93 7.85 5.23
N GLU A 279 20.11 7.30 5.55
CA GLU A 279 20.94 6.58 4.57
C GLU A 279 20.24 5.32 4.07
N ILE A 280 19.56 4.58 4.95
CA ILE A 280 18.79 3.39 4.58
C ILE A 280 17.62 3.75 3.67
N GLU A 281 16.90 4.84 3.96
CA GLU A 281 15.80 5.30 3.11
C GLU A 281 16.29 5.75 1.73
N ALA A 282 17.40 6.49 1.68
CA ALA A 282 18.02 6.90 0.42
C ALA A 282 18.52 5.70 -0.40
N GLU A 283 19.13 4.69 0.24
CA GLU A 283 19.55 3.44 -0.43
C GLU A 283 18.36 2.74 -1.08
N LYS A 284 17.22 2.68 -0.38
CA LYS A 284 16.01 2.04 -0.91
C LYS A 284 15.38 2.83 -2.05
N GLU A 285 15.32 4.16 -1.96
CA GLU A 285 14.85 5.02 -3.05
C GLU A 285 15.73 4.85 -4.30
N ALA A 286 17.05 4.82 -4.13
CA ALA A 286 17.98 4.55 -5.23
C ALA A 286 17.76 3.16 -5.85
N CYS A 287 17.57 2.12 -5.04
CA CYS A 287 17.26 0.77 -5.53
C CYS A 287 15.98 0.75 -6.38
N VAL A 288 14.94 1.45 -5.94
CA VAL A 288 13.69 1.58 -6.71
C VAL A 288 13.92 2.35 -8.00
N GLY A 289 14.66 3.46 -7.96
CA GLY A 289 15.01 4.24 -9.16
C GLY A 289 15.72 3.39 -10.22
N HIS A 290 16.71 2.59 -9.83
CA HIS A 290 17.41 1.67 -10.73
C HIS A 290 16.47 0.63 -11.36
N LEU A 291 15.59 0.03 -10.55
CA LEU A 291 14.62 -0.94 -11.04
C LEU A 291 13.65 -0.33 -12.05
N LEU A 292 13.04 0.81 -11.69
CA LEU A 292 12.07 1.50 -12.54
C LEU A 292 12.72 1.91 -13.86
N ARG A 293 13.98 2.38 -13.82
CA ARG A 293 14.76 2.71 -15.02
C ARG A 293 14.99 1.50 -15.91
N ALA A 294 15.37 0.35 -15.35
CA ALA A 294 15.58 -0.87 -16.12
C ALA A 294 14.28 -1.35 -16.82
N ILE A 295 13.15 -1.35 -16.11
CA ILE A 295 11.85 -1.74 -16.68
C ILE A 295 11.40 -0.74 -17.76
N ASP A 296 11.60 0.56 -17.51
CA ASP A 296 11.30 1.63 -18.46
C ASP A 296 12.12 1.50 -19.76
N LEU A 297 13.42 1.19 -19.68
CA LEU A 297 14.25 0.91 -20.87
C LEU A 297 13.69 -0.25 -21.71
N VAL A 298 13.24 -1.33 -21.06
CA VAL A 298 12.57 -2.45 -21.74
C VAL A 298 11.30 -1.94 -22.43
N CYS A 299 10.40 -1.27 -21.70
CA CYS A 299 9.14 -0.78 -22.26
C CYS A 299 9.37 0.16 -23.46
N ARG A 300 10.30 1.11 -23.35
CA ARG A 300 10.67 2.02 -24.45
C ARG A 300 11.15 1.27 -25.69
N SER A 301 11.97 0.23 -25.52
CA SER A 301 12.49 -0.55 -26.65
C SER A 301 11.39 -1.29 -27.44
N TRP A 302 10.23 -1.52 -26.82
CA TRP A 302 9.10 -2.22 -27.44
C TRP A 302 7.92 -1.31 -27.83
N ALA A 303 7.80 -0.13 -27.22
CA ALA A 303 6.63 0.75 -27.36
C ALA A 303 6.36 1.25 -28.78
N SER A 304 7.38 1.31 -29.66
CA SER A 304 7.21 1.71 -31.06
C SER A 304 6.70 0.61 -31.98
N ILE A 305 6.69 -0.65 -31.52
CA ILE A 305 6.28 -1.82 -32.33
C ILE A 305 5.03 -2.47 -31.78
N LEU A 306 4.93 -2.63 -30.47
CA LEU A 306 3.79 -3.28 -29.85
C LEU A 306 2.63 -2.29 -29.70
N SER A 307 1.42 -2.77 -29.97
CA SER A 307 0.21 -2.09 -29.52
C SER A 307 0.21 -1.99 -27.99
N LYS A 308 -0.59 -1.07 -27.44
CA LYS A 308 -0.76 -0.93 -25.98
C LYS A 308 -1.19 -2.27 -25.33
N ASP A 309 -2.10 -3.00 -25.97
CA ASP A 309 -2.59 -4.29 -25.47
C ASP A 309 -1.55 -5.40 -25.56
N ASP A 310 -0.75 -5.44 -26.63
CA ASP A 310 0.34 -6.42 -26.76
C ASP A 310 1.47 -6.15 -25.79
N LEU A 311 1.78 -4.88 -25.54
CA LEU A 311 2.75 -4.48 -24.54
C LEU A 311 2.30 -4.91 -23.14
N ASP A 312 1.03 -4.70 -22.80
CA ASP A 312 0.43 -5.14 -21.53
C ASP A 312 0.55 -6.66 -21.33
N ARG A 313 0.10 -7.44 -22.33
CA ARG A 313 0.18 -8.91 -22.31
C ARG A 313 1.61 -9.41 -22.19
N ARG A 314 2.54 -8.82 -22.96
CA ARG A 314 3.94 -9.23 -22.98
C ARG A 314 4.66 -8.87 -21.68
N ALA A 315 4.32 -7.74 -21.07
CA ALA A 315 4.92 -7.32 -19.81
C ALA A 315 4.63 -8.28 -18.65
N TRP A 316 3.48 -8.95 -18.65
CA TRP A 316 3.24 -10.03 -17.69
C TRP A 316 4.21 -11.20 -17.87
N ALA A 317 4.50 -11.61 -19.10
CA ALA A 317 5.47 -12.66 -19.39
C ALA A 317 6.89 -12.26 -18.98
N TRP A 318 7.28 -11.00 -19.19
CA TRP A 318 8.54 -10.44 -18.70
C TRP A 318 8.67 -10.55 -17.18
N TYR A 319 7.64 -10.11 -16.45
CA TYR A 319 7.59 -10.25 -15.00
C TYR A 319 7.77 -11.71 -14.57
N VAL A 320 7.04 -12.65 -15.19
CA VAL A 320 7.13 -14.07 -14.86
C VAL A 320 8.54 -14.62 -15.09
N HIS A 321 9.26 -14.13 -16.10
CA HIS A 321 10.62 -14.56 -16.43
C HIS A 321 11.67 -14.07 -15.42
N VAL A 322 11.52 -12.83 -14.91
CA VAL A 322 12.55 -12.17 -14.07
C VAL A 322 12.19 -12.12 -12.58
N ARG A 323 11.00 -12.61 -12.19
CA ARG A 323 10.58 -12.64 -10.79
C ARG A 323 11.53 -13.50 -9.94
N PRO A 324 11.65 -13.20 -8.63
CA PRO A 324 12.41 -14.03 -7.72
C PRO A 324 11.97 -15.50 -7.74
N SER A 325 12.97 -16.38 -7.80
CA SER A 325 12.79 -17.80 -7.50
C SER A 325 12.64 -17.96 -5.99
N ILE A 326 11.50 -18.47 -5.56
CA ILE A 326 11.13 -18.71 -4.16
C ILE A 326 10.50 -20.10 -4.07
N LYS A 327 10.38 -20.63 -2.86
CA LYS A 327 9.78 -21.95 -2.65
C LYS A 327 8.34 -22.02 -3.18
N ASN A 328 7.92 -23.22 -3.59
CA ASN A 328 6.54 -23.48 -3.94
C ASN A 328 5.68 -23.66 -2.67
N GLY A 329 4.38 -23.37 -2.78
CA GLY A 329 3.45 -23.51 -1.66
C GLY A 329 3.42 -22.30 -0.72
N VAL A 330 2.93 -22.53 0.50
CA VAL A 330 2.78 -21.50 1.55
C VAL A 330 4.14 -21.00 2.06
N GLU A 331 5.17 -21.85 2.06
CA GLU A 331 6.51 -21.49 2.55
C GLU A 331 7.17 -20.35 1.76
N GLY A 332 6.93 -20.29 0.45
CA GLY A 332 7.42 -19.19 -0.38
C GLY A 332 6.54 -17.94 -0.31
N TRP A 333 5.41 -17.98 0.39
CA TRP A 333 4.53 -16.82 0.46
C TRP A 333 5.24 -15.67 1.15
N GLY A 334 5.45 -14.58 0.41
CA GLY A 334 6.10 -13.38 0.96
C GLY A 334 7.61 -13.54 1.17
N GLU A 335 8.21 -14.62 0.66
CA GLU A 335 9.66 -14.79 0.65
C GLU A 335 10.32 -13.74 -0.25
N LYS A 336 11.45 -13.20 0.21
CA LYS A 336 12.32 -12.34 -0.59
C LYS A 336 13.24 -13.19 -1.44
N GLY A 337 13.50 -12.75 -2.66
CA GLY A 337 14.57 -13.33 -3.45
C GLY A 337 15.25 -12.32 -4.35
N ALA A 338 16.33 -12.77 -4.98
CA ALA A 338 17.16 -11.95 -5.84
C ALA A 338 16.46 -11.64 -7.18
N VAL A 339 16.57 -10.39 -7.61
CA VAL A 339 16.17 -9.87 -8.92
C VAL A 339 17.40 -9.24 -9.55
N LYS A 340 17.85 -9.78 -10.68
CA LYS A 340 19.02 -9.29 -11.41
C LYS A 340 18.56 -8.29 -12.46
N LEU A 341 19.00 -7.04 -12.38
CA LEU A 341 18.59 -6.03 -13.37
C LEU A 341 19.11 -6.35 -14.78
N ALA A 342 20.26 -7.02 -14.92
CA ALA A 342 20.71 -7.56 -16.20
C ALA A 342 19.68 -8.46 -16.89
N GLN A 343 18.94 -9.30 -16.14
CA GLN A 343 17.91 -10.16 -16.73
C GLN A 343 16.70 -9.34 -17.21
N ILE A 344 16.38 -8.23 -16.55
CA ILE A 344 15.34 -7.31 -17.01
C ILE A 344 15.81 -6.64 -18.31
N LEU A 345 17.04 -6.09 -18.33
CA LEU A 345 17.60 -5.43 -19.51
C LEU A 345 17.71 -6.38 -20.72
N ALA A 346 17.99 -7.66 -20.50
CA ALA A 346 18.01 -8.67 -21.56
C ALA A 346 16.66 -8.88 -22.26
N LEU A 347 15.55 -8.41 -21.68
CA LEU A 347 14.22 -8.45 -22.31
C LEU A 347 13.99 -7.32 -23.32
N LYS A 348 14.90 -6.36 -23.41
CA LYS A 348 14.85 -5.30 -24.41
C LYS A 348 14.81 -5.89 -25.82
N ARG A 349 14.19 -5.15 -26.73
CA ARG A 349 14.32 -5.42 -28.15
C ARG A 349 15.75 -5.08 -28.60
N GLN A 350 16.39 -6.00 -29.31
CA GLN A 350 17.66 -5.76 -30.00
C GLN A 350 17.44 -4.95 -31.28
#